data_AF-A0A7W6NAV1-F1
#
_entry.id   AF-A0A7W6NAV1-F1
#
_cell.length_a   1.000
_cell.length_b   1.000
_cell.length_c   1.000
_cell.angle_alpha   90.00
_cell.angle_beta   90.00
_cell.angle_gamma   90.00
#
_symmetry.space_group_name_H-M   'P 1'
#
loop_
_entity.id
_entity.type
_entity.pdbx_description
1 polymer ?
#
loop_
_entity_poly.entity_id
_entity_poly.type
_entity_poly.pdbx_seq_one_letter_code
_entity_poly.pdbx_strand_id
1 'polypeptide(L)'
;MKTNAPKPTASIALALALALALASTGSSQAQACLDKRQIQEAVSSGQIMSLDAVLAQAGVDPSSDILNVDVCDEDGRLVYVIGVLSSDGQAQNLTMDAQ
;
A
#
# COMPACT_ATOMS: atom_id res chain seq x y z
N MET A 1 21.41 -60.24 -5.55
CA MET A 1 21.11 -59.03 -4.75
C MET A 1 19.90 -58.34 -5.39
N LYS A 2 18.74 -58.36 -4.73
CA LYS A 2 17.52 -57.69 -5.21
C LYS A 2 17.12 -56.67 -4.15
N THR A 3 17.35 -55.39 -4.44
CA THR A 3 17.07 -54.26 -3.55
C THR A 3 15.56 -54.02 -3.48
N ASN A 4 14.97 -54.20 -2.31
CA ASN A 4 13.59 -53.80 -2.03
C ASN A 4 13.58 -52.28 -1.81
N ALA A 5 13.01 -51.53 -2.76
CA ALA A 5 12.74 -50.11 -2.55
C ALA A 5 11.52 -49.96 -1.61
N PRO A 6 11.62 -49.18 -0.52
CA PRO A 6 10.46 -48.91 0.33
C PRO A 6 9.48 -48.02 -0.44
N LYS A 7 8.23 -48.48 -0.60
CA LYS A 7 7.13 -47.66 -1.14
C LYS A 7 6.93 -46.47 -0.18
N PRO A 8 7.01 -45.21 -0.67
CA PRO A 8 6.78 -44.07 0.19
C PRO A 8 5.31 -44.10 0.62
N THR A 9 5.11 -44.32 1.92
CA THR A 9 3.82 -44.28 2.58
C THR A 9 3.20 -42.90 2.40
N ALA A 10 1.96 -42.86 1.92
CA ALA A 10 1.19 -41.67 1.55
C ALA A 10 1.09 -40.60 2.67
N SER A 11 1.45 -40.95 3.90
CA SER A 11 1.43 -40.07 5.08
C SER A 11 2.49 -38.95 5.05
N ILE A 12 3.62 -39.12 4.36
CA ILE A 12 4.70 -38.12 4.33
C ILE A 12 4.37 -36.95 3.38
N ALA A 13 3.67 -37.25 2.28
CA ALA A 13 3.28 -36.22 1.29
C ALA A 13 2.28 -35.20 1.85
N LEU A 14 1.42 -35.62 2.79
CA LEU A 14 0.39 -34.74 3.36
C LEU A 14 0.97 -33.73 4.37
N ALA A 15 2.02 -34.12 5.12
CA ALA A 15 2.68 -33.22 6.06
C ALA A 15 3.47 -32.10 5.36
N LEU A 16 4.06 -32.39 4.20
CA LEU A 16 4.83 -31.41 3.44
C LEU A 16 3.94 -30.39 2.72
N ALA A 17 2.76 -30.81 2.24
CA ALA A 17 1.77 -29.91 1.64
C ALA A 17 1.19 -28.92 2.67
N LEU A 18 1.02 -29.35 3.92
CA LEU A 18 0.49 -28.49 4.99
C LEU A 18 1.50 -27.42 5.43
N ALA A 19 2.81 -27.72 5.42
CA ALA A 19 3.84 -26.76 5.77
C ALA A 19 4.00 -25.62 4.75
N LEU A 20 3.75 -25.87 3.45
CA LEU A 20 3.78 -24.83 2.42
C LEU A 20 2.54 -23.91 2.45
N ALA A 21 1.39 -24.41 2.91
CA ALA A 21 0.15 -23.63 2.97
C ALA A 21 0.16 -22.56 4.08
N LEU A 22 0.98 -22.71 5.13
CA LEU A 22 1.10 -21.73 6.21
C LEU A 22 2.10 -20.59 5.90
N ALA A 23 2.96 -20.75 4.89
CA ALA A 23 3.92 -19.71 4.53
C ALA A 23 3.32 -18.59 3.66
N SER A 24 2.08 -18.75 3.19
CA SER A 24 1.39 -17.80 2.31
C SER A 24 0.36 -16.92 3.02
N THR A 25 0.40 -16.81 4.36
CA THR A 25 -0.26 -15.67 5.03
C THR A 25 0.59 -14.44 4.75
N GLY A 26 0.53 -13.96 3.50
CA GLY A 26 1.06 -12.67 3.13
C GLY A 26 0.46 -11.65 4.08
N SER A 27 1.32 -11.02 4.87
CA SER A 27 0.95 -9.84 5.63
C SER A 27 0.36 -8.89 4.61
N SER A 28 -0.95 -8.72 4.64
CA SER A 28 -1.57 -7.55 4.04
C SER A 28 -1.08 -6.41 4.91
N GLN A 29 0.09 -5.88 4.59
CA GLN A 29 0.63 -4.69 5.23
C GLN A 29 -0.42 -3.63 4.99
N ALA A 30 -1.27 -3.37 5.98
CA ALA A 30 -2.15 -2.23 5.93
C ALA A 30 -1.21 -1.03 5.77
N GLN A 31 -1.30 -0.36 4.62
CA GLN A 31 -0.48 0.82 4.35
C GLN A 31 -0.57 1.74 5.56
N ALA A 32 0.56 2.08 6.15
CA ALA A 32 0.59 2.82 7.41
C ALA A 32 0.32 4.29 7.10
N CYS A 33 -0.96 4.65 7.04
CA CYS A 33 -1.39 6.03 6.82
C CYS A 33 -1.37 6.82 8.12
N LEU A 34 -0.93 8.07 8.02
CA LEU A 34 -0.87 9.02 9.12
C LEU A 34 -2.29 9.46 9.49
N ASP A 35 -2.51 9.70 10.78
CA ASP A 35 -3.73 10.35 11.23
C ASP A 35 -3.69 11.86 10.98
N LYS A 36 -4.86 12.52 11.08
CA LYS A 36 -5.00 13.95 10.77
C LYS A 36 -4.08 14.85 11.61
N ARG A 37 -3.79 14.50 12.86
CA ARG A 37 -2.88 15.29 13.71
C ARG A 37 -1.44 15.11 13.24
N GLN A 38 -1.02 13.88 12.93
CA GLN A 38 0.32 13.62 12.39
C GLN A 38 0.55 14.36 11.07
N ILE A 39 -0.46 14.39 10.18
CA ILE A 39 -0.39 15.15 8.93
C ILE A 39 -0.19 16.65 9.22
N GLN A 40 -0.98 17.23 10.13
CA GLN A 40 -0.85 18.65 10.50
C GLN A 40 0.51 18.97 11.12
N GLU A 41 1.02 18.09 11.98
CA GLU A 41 2.36 18.21 12.57
C GLU A 41 3.46 18.12 11.49
N ALA A 42 3.36 17.17 10.57
CA ALA A 42 4.31 17.00 9.48
C ALA A 42 4.32 18.22 8.53
N VAL A 43 3.14 18.79 8.21
CA VAL A 43 3.05 20.02 7.40
C VAL A 43 3.64 21.22 8.17
N SER A 44 3.26 21.39 9.43
CA SER A 44 3.71 22.55 10.23
C SER A 44 5.20 22.52 10.57
N SER A 45 5.79 21.33 10.71
CA SER A 45 7.22 21.13 10.89
C SER A 45 8.02 21.24 9.59
N GLY A 46 7.35 21.28 8.43
CA GLY A 46 7.98 21.27 7.11
C GLY A 46 8.54 19.91 6.71
N GLN A 47 8.13 18.83 7.38
CA GLN A 47 8.46 17.46 7.00
C GLN A 47 7.76 17.06 5.70
N ILE A 48 6.55 17.55 5.46
CA ILE A 48 5.82 17.36 4.20
C ILE A 48 5.28 18.69 3.68
N MET A 49 5.13 18.78 2.37
CA MET A 49 4.50 19.88 1.65
C MET A 49 3.01 20.00 2.03
N SER A 50 2.46 21.21 1.90
CA SER A 50 1.01 21.40 2.02
C SER A 50 0.28 20.75 0.84
N LEU A 51 -0.95 20.27 1.05
CA LEU A 51 -1.77 19.67 0.01
C LEU A 51 -1.84 20.53 -1.27
N ASP A 52 -2.03 21.84 -1.11
CA ASP A 52 -2.10 22.80 -2.21
C ASP A 52 -0.82 22.84 -3.04
N ALA A 53 0.35 22.80 -2.37
CA ALA A 53 1.65 22.78 -3.04
C ALA A 53 1.89 21.48 -3.81
N VAL A 54 1.51 20.34 -3.23
CA VAL A 54 1.63 19.02 -3.89
C VAL A 54 0.71 18.96 -5.12
N LEU A 55 -0.54 19.40 -4.99
CA LEU A 55 -1.50 19.44 -6.11
C LEU A 55 -1.02 20.37 -7.24
N ALA A 56 -0.49 21.54 -6.90
CA ALA A 56 0.06 22.48 -7.87
C ALA A 56 1.29 21.90 -8.60
N GLN A 57 2.16 21.20 -7.88
CA GLN A 57 3.34 20.53 -8.44
C GLN A 57 2.94 19.39 -9.39
N ALA A 58 1.90 18.64 -9.05
CA ALA A 58 1.37 17.55 -9.87
C ALA A 58 0.53 18.03 -11.07
N GLY A 59 0.25 19.34 -11.17
CA GLY A 59 -0.56 19.91 -12.24
C GLY A 59 -2.03 19.46 -12.20
N VAL A 60 -2.55 19.15 -11.00
CA VAL A 60 -3.97 18.82 -10.82
C VAL A 60 -4.79 20.09 -11.04
N ASP A 61 -5.83 20.00 -11.88
CA ASP A 61 -6.70 21.14 -12.12
C ASP A 61 -7.41 21.53 -10.81
N PRO A 62 -7.36 22.81 -10.40
CA PRO A 62 -7.97 23.26 -9.14
C PRO A 62 -9.50 23.11 -9.12
N SER A 63 -10.13 22.86 -10.27
CA SER A 63 -11.57 22.59 -10.41
C SER A 63 -11.92 21.11 -10.23
N SER A 64 -10.93 20.23 -10.07
CA SER A 64 -11.16 18.79 -9.84
C SER A 64 -11.76 18.57 -8.46
N ASP A 65 -12.77 17.71 -8.36
CA ASP A 65 -13.38 17.37 -7.08
C ASP A 65 -12.47 16.40 -6.30
N ILE A 66 -11.95 16.86 -5.16
CA ILE A 66 -11.17 16.04 -4.24
C ILE A 66 -12.11 15.22 -3.37
N LEU A 67 -12.04 13.90 -3.50
CA LEU A 67 -12.88 12.94 -2.76
C LEU A 67 -12.26 12.58 -1.41
N ASN A 68 -10.95 12.36 -1.37
CA ASN A 68 -10.24 11.97 -0.16
C ASN A 68 -8.76 12.37 -0.21
N VAL A 69 -8.15 12.58 0.95
CA VAL A 69 -6.74 12.94 1.09
C VAL A 69 -6.16 12.16 2.26
N ASP A 70 -5.28 11.21 1.96
CA ASP A 70 -4.48 10.49 2.93
C ASP A 70 -2.99 10.76 2.71
N VAL A 71 -2.19 10.62 3.77
CA VAL A 71 -0.73 10.58 3.69
C VAL A 71 -0.29 9.25 4.26
N CYS A 72 0.45 8.47 3.49
CA CYS A 72 0.84 7.13 3.89
C CYS A 72 2.34 6.91 3.79
N ASP A 73 2.85 6.04 4.66
CA ASP A 73 4.22 5.55 4.56
C ASP A 73 4.28 4.43 3.52
N GLU A 74 4.99 4.67 2.42
CA GLU A 74 5.36 3.69 1.41
C GLU A 74 6.86 3.47 1.43
N ASP A 75 7.29 2.32 1.96
CA ASP A 75 8.71 1.93 2.08
C ASP A 75 9.57 2.99 2.80
N GLY A 76 9.02 3.61 3.86
CA GLY A 76 9.71 4.65 4.64
C GLY A 76 9.67 6.04 4.02
N ARG A 77 8.89 6.26 2.95
CA ARG A 77 8.63 7.57 2.36
C ARG A 77 7.17 7.96 2.54
N LEU A 78 6.93 9.21 2.92
CA LEU A 78 5.59 9.76 2.99
C LEU A 78 5.11 10.11 1.58
N VAL A 79 3.94 9.58 1.21
CA VAL A 79 3.26 9.87 -0.05
C VAL A 79 1.85 10.37 0.22
N TYR A 80 1.39 11.31 -0.59
CA TYR A 80 -0.02 11.70 -0.65
C TYR A 80 -0.79 10.72 -1.52
N VAL A 81 -1.92 10.20 -1.02
CA VAL A 81 -2.89 9.42 -1.80
C VAL A 81 -4.17 10.24 -1.88
N ILE A 82 -4.41 10.84 -3.05
CA ILE A 82 -5.48 11.80 -3.27
C ILE A 82 -6.50 11.18 -4.21
N GLY A 83 -7.71 10.94 -3.71
CA GLY A 83 -8.83 10.53 -4.55
C GLY A 83 -9.39 11.74 -5.27
N VAL A 84 -9.41 11.72 -6.59
CA VAL A 84 -9.98 12.77 -7.44
C VAL A 84 -11.12 12.21 -8.28
N LEU A 85 -12.16 13.01 -8.50
CA LEU A 85 -13.23 12.74 -9.45
C LEU A 85 -13.02 13.60 -10.70
N SER A 86 -12.74 12.92 -11.81
CA SER A 86 -12.55 13.56 -13.11
C SER A 86 -13.90 14.00 -13.70
N SER A 87 -13.88 14.96 -14.63
CA SER A 87 -15.09 15.50 -15.27
C SER A 87 -15.91 14.47 -16.05
N ASP A 88 -15.30 13.35 -16.46
CA ASP A 88 -15.95 12.20 -17.08
C ASP A 88 -16.61 11.24 -16.08
N GLY A 89 -16.57 11.58 -14.78
CA GLY A 89 -17.21 10.82 -13.70
C GLY A 89 -16.38 9.65 -13.17
N GLN A 90 -15.11 9.55 -13.55
CA GLN A 90 -14.20 8.50 -13.07
C GLN A 90 -13.50 8.95 -11.79
N ALA A 91 -13.52 8.08 -10.78
CA ALA A 91 -12.73 8.27 -9.56
C ALA A 91 -11.38 7.58 -9.71
N GLN A 92 -10.30 8.30 -9.43
CA GLN A 92 -8.94 7.75 -9.45
C GLN A 92 -8.14 8.25 -8.25
N ASN A 93 -7.22 7.42 -7.77
CA ASN A 93 -6.25 7.84 -6.76
C ASN A 93 -4.97 8.30 -7.43
N LEU A 94 -4.50 9.48 -7.05
CA LEU A 94 -3.21 10.03 -7.43
C LEU A 94 -2.26 9.84 -6.26
N THR A 95 -1.13 9.16 -6.50
CA THR A 95 -0.06 9.02 -5.52
C THR A 95 1.06 9.99 -5.85
N MET A 96 1.45 10.83 -4.90
CA MET A 96 2.44 11.89 -5.09
C MET A 96 3.43 11.91 -3.93
N ASP A 97 4.67 12.32 -4.19
CA ASP A 97 5.65 12.50 -3.11
C ASP A 97 5.22 13.65 -2.19
N ALA A 98 5.42 13.49 -0.89
CA ALA A 98 5.01 14.47 0.10
C ALA A 98 6.11 15.50 0.43
N GLN A 99 7.33 15.41 -0.11
CA GLN A 99 8.50 16.21 0.27
C GLN A 99 8.99 17.20 -0.80
#